data_AF-A0A5D0NHT5-F1
#
_entry.id   AF-A0A5D0NHT5-F1
#
_cell.length_a   1.000
_cell.length_b   1.000
_cell.length_c   1.000
_cell.angle_alpha   90.00
_cell.angle_beta   90.00
_cell.angle_gamma   90.00
#
_symmetry.space_group_name_H-M   'P 1'
#
loop_
_entity.id
_entity.type
_entity.pdbx_description
1 polymer ?
#
loop_
_entity_poly.entity_id
_entity_poly.type
_entity_poly.pdbx_seq_one_letter_code
_entity_poly.pdbx_strand_id
1 'polypeptide(L)' 'MGRRVLSQARARVELASAISEYIEGFYNRHRRHSALDYVSPLQFETTHPSSPISSPASP' A
#
# COMPACT_ATOMS: atom_id res chain seq x y z
N MET A 1 -18.33 37.20 -3.31
CA MET A 1 -17.16 36.61 -2.61
C MET A 1 -17.57 35.29 -1.97
N GLY A 2 -17.59 34.18 -2.74
CA GLY A 2 -18.04 32.87 -2.25
C GLY A 2 -16.87 31.93 -2.01
N ARG A 3 -16.60 31.55 -0.76
CA ARG A 3 -15.62 30.51 -0.43
C ARG A 3 -16.19 29.16 -0.88
N ARG A 4 -15.67 28.63 -1.99
CA ARG A 4 -15.85 27.22 -2.36
C ARG A 4 -15.10 26.37 -1.33
N VAL A 5 -15.82 25.84 -0.36
CA VAL A 5 -15.36 24.66 0.39
C VAL A 5 -15.25 23.52 -0.62
N LEU A 6 -14.03 23.04 -0.87
CA LEU A 6 -13.83 21.79 -1.58
C LEU A 6 -14.68 20.72 -0.88
N SER A 7 -15.52 20.01 -1.62
CA SER A 7 -16.42 19.01 -1.03
C SER A 7 -15.59 17.99 -0.25
N GLN A 8 -16.04 17.65 0.96
CA GLN A 8 -15.35 16.71 1.85
C GLN A 8 -14.98 15.39 1.13
N ALA A 9 -15.81 14.94 0.20
CA ALA A 9 -15.55 13.77 -0.64
C ALA A 9 -14.26 13.90 -1.47
N ARG A 10 -14.01 15.07 -2.08
CA ARG A 10 -12.80 15.30 -2.87
C ARG A 10 -11.55 15.26 -2.00
N ALA A 11 -11.57 15.90 -0.84
CA ALA A 11 -10.45 15.87 0.10
C ALA A 11 -10.15 14.44 0.61
N ARG A 12 -11.19 13.61 0.79
CA ARG A 12 -11.00 12.20 1.18
C ARG A 12 -10.34 11.37 0.08
N VAL A 13 -10.70 11.58 -1.19
CA VAL A 13 -10.08 10.89 -2.33
C VAL A 13 -8.61 11.29 -2.46
N GLU A 14 -8.33 12.60 -2.44
CA GLU A 14 -6.95 13.11 -2.55
C GLU A 14 -6.07 12.60 -1.38
N LEU A 15 -6.61 12.57 -0.16
CA LEU A 15 -5.90 12.02 1.00
C LEU A 15 -5.66 10.51 0.86
N ALA A 16 -6.65 9.75 0.42
CA ALA A 16 -6.50 8.30 0.23
C ALA A 16 -5.41 7.98 -0.79
N SER A 17 -5.37 8.72 -1.92
CA SER A 17 -4.30 8.60 -2.92
C SER A 17 -2.93 8.92 -2.32
N ALA A 18 -2.80 10.05 -1.61
CA ALA A 18 -1.54 10.44 -0.98
C ALA A 18 -1.06 9.40 0.06
N ILE A 19 -1.97 8.80 0.83
CA ILE A 19 -1.65 7.73 1.77
C ILE A 19 -1.19 6.47 1.03
N SER A 20 -1.87 6.08 -0.05
CA SER A 20 -1.49 4.90 -0.84
C SER A 20 -0.10 5.07 -1.43
N GLU A 21 0.18 6.22 -2.04
CA GLU A 21 1.49 6.55 -2.59
C GLU A 21 2.58 6.54 -1.51
N TYR A 22 2.30 7.09 -0.33
CA TYR A 22 3.23 7.03 0.79
C TYR A 22 3.48 5.60 1.26
N ILE A 23 2.44 4.79 1.39
CA ILE A 23 2.55 3.40 1.85
C ILE A 23 3.39 2.57 0.87
N GLU A 24 3.07 2.59 -0.41
CA GLU A 24 3.71 1.74 -1.42
C GLU A 24 5.06 2.29 -1.91
N GLY A 25 5.16 3.61 -2.05
CA GLY A 25 6.35 4.28 -2.57
C GLY A 25 7.45 4.42 -1.53
N PHE A 26 7.09 4.67 -0.27
CA PHE A 26 8.05 4.94 0.79
C PHE A 26 7.99 3.92 1.93
N TYR A 27 6.84 3.79 2.60
CA TYR A 27 6.76 3.04 3.85
C TYR A 27 7.12 1.56 3.68
N ASN A 28 6.43 0.83 2.80
CA ASN A 28 6.64 -0.60 2.58
C ASN A 28 8.03 -0.92 2.02
N ARG A 29 8.69 0.03 1.34
CA ARG A 29 10.03 -0.16 0.77
C ARG A 29 11.15 0.07 1.79
N HIS A 30 10.96 0.99 2.73
CA HIS A 30 12.04 1.45 3.59
C HIS A 30 11.88 1.05 5.07
N ARG A 31 10.64 0.89 5.56
CA ARG A 31 10.40 0.61 6.97
C ARG A 31 10.80 -0.81 7.31
N ARG A 32 11.77 -0.97 8.21
CA ARG A 32 12.18 -2.28 8.75
C ARG A 32 11.33 -2.67 9.95
N HIS A 33 10.96 -3.95 10.03
CA HIS A 33 10.18 -4.50 11.13
C HIS A 33 10.95 -5.62 11.83
N SER A 34 11.02 -5.58 13.16
CA SER A 34 11.71 -6.62 13.96
C SER A 34 11.07 -8.00 13.80
N ALA A 35 9.75 -8.05 13.56
CA ALA A 35 9.03 -9.30 13.28
C ALA A 35 9.37 -9.92 11.90
N LEU A 36 10.02 -9.15 11.02
CA LEU A 36 10.46 -9.59 9.69
C LEU A 36 11.99 -9.65 9.63
N ASP A 37 12.68 -10.00 10.74
CA ASP A 37 14.15 -10.03 10.80
C ASP A 37 14.81 -8.71 10.37
N TYR A 38 14.16 -7.58 10.65
CA TYR A 38 14.58 -6.24 10.25
C TYR A 38 14.65 -6.01 8.73
N VAL A 39 13.89 -6.76 7.91
CA VAL A 39 13.64 -6.39 6.51
C VAL A 39 12.39 -5.53 6.35
N SER A 40 12.26 -4.89 5.19
CA SER A 40 11.03 -4.15 4.83
C SER A 40 9.92 -5.09 4.33
N PRO A 41 8.64 -4.68 4.44
CA PRO A 41 7.53 -5.47 3.92
C PRO A 41 7.70 -5.87 2.45
N LEU A 42 8.13 -4.94 1.60
CA LEU A 42 8.38 -5.23 0.19
C LEU A 42 9.46 -6.30 0.00
N GLN A 43 10.56 -6.21 0.76
CA GLN A 43 11.63 -7.20 0.69
C GLN A 43 11.13 -8.57 1.15
N PHE A 44 10.33 -8.61 2.21
CA PHE A 44 9.75 -9.85 2.71
C PHE A 44 8.86 -10.53 1.67
N GLU A 45 7.94 -9.80 1.04
CA GLU A 45 7.07 -10.32 -0.03
C GLU A 45 7.86 -10.80 -1.26
N THR A 46 8.98 -10.13 -1.57
CA THR A 46 9.85 -10.51 -2.69
C THR A 46 10.58 -11.83 -2.43
N THR A 47 11.02 -12.07 -1.19
CA THR A 47 11.72 -13.30 -0.80
C THR A 47 10.79 -14.44 -0.42
N HIS A 48 9.56 -14.12 -0.03
CA HIS A 48 8.50 -15.07 0.32
C HIS A 48 7.28 -14.83 -0.59
N PRO A 49 7.40 -15.11 -1.91
CA PRO A 49 6.25 -15.01 -2.78
C PRO A 49 5.15 -15.91 -2.23
N SER A 50 3.99 -15.32 -1.93
CA SER A 50 2.78 -16.09 -1.68
C SER A 50 2.60 -16.97 -2.89
N SER A 51 2.80 -18.29 -2.72
CA SER A 51 2.67 -19.25 -3.80
C SER A 51 1.34 -18.94 -4.50
N PRO A 52 1.35 -18.62 -5.81
CA PRO A 52 0.11 -18.29 -6.49
C PRO A 52 -0.79 -19.47 -6.22
N ILE A 53 -1.92 -19.18 -5.58
CA ILE A 53 -2.93 -20.16 -5.24
C ILE A 53 -3.07 -21.01 -6.50
N SER A 54 -2.61 -22.25 -6.41
CA SER A 54 -2.90 -23.27 -7.39
C SER A 54 -4.39 -23.48 -7.28
N SER A 55 -5.17 -22.57 -7.85
CA SER A 55 -6.41 -22.93 -8.50
C SER A 55 -5.92 -23.62 -9.77
N PRO A 56 -5.84 -24.97 -9.81
CA PRO A 56 -5.88 -25.61 -11.11
C PRO A 56 -7.14 -25.04 -11.76
N ALA A 57 -6.97 -24.35 -12.89
CA ALA A 57 -8.09 -24.04 -13.75
C ALA A 57 -8.89 -25.34 -13.88
N SER A 58 -10.05 -25.38 -13.24
CA SER A 58 -10.97 -26.48 -13.45
C SER A 58 -11.33 -26.44 -14.94
N PRO A 59 -11.23 -27.58 -15.64
CA PRO A 59 -11.45 -27.63 -17.08
C PRO A 59 -12.84 -27.16 -17.49
#